data_AF-A0A3A6KMN3-F1
#
_entry.id   AF-A0A3A6KMN3-F1
#
_cell.length_a   1.000
_cell.length_b   1.000
_cell.length_c   1.000
_cell.angle_alpha   90.00
_cell.angle_beta   90.00
_cell.angle_gamma   90.00
#
_symmetry.space_group_name_H-M   'P 1'
#
loop_
_entity.id
_entity.type
_entity.pdbx_description
1 polymer ?
#
loop_
_entity_poly.entity_id
_entity_poly.type
_entity_poly.pdbx_seq_one_letter_code
_entity_poly.pdbx_strand_id
1 'polypeptide(L)'
;MKNELKRYIKEINKGLHLPHKMKKRITTELLSEIYGRIDDGEELNSVLTSIGTPQELVEELEANYEHEYVQFKKGNILKLTIYSIIAFGISALIIYSAIVIIYPQFILPTIIGGANGSTAVFIAYKWSAKELIGGLIIQIIILIFVLSRIVRIFTLLKNKKGVPRKRRKML
;
A
#
# COMPACT_ATOMS: atom_id res chain seq x y z
N MET A 1 -18.66 29.10 -21.20
CA MET A 1 -17.32 28.59 -21.55
C MET A 1 -16.47 28.12 -20.36
N LYS A 2 -15.65 28.95 -19.68
CA LYS A 2 -14.70 28.44 -18.66
C LYS A 2 -15.35 27.71 -17.48
N ASN A 3 -16.58 28.05 -17.11
CA ASN A 3 -17.26 27.42 -15.98
C ASN A 3 -17.81 26.02 -16.30
N GLU A 4 -18.29 25.79 -17.53
CA GLU A 4 -18.80 24.48 -17.97
C GLU A 4 -17.66 23.48 -18.10
N LEU A 5 -16.55 23.87 -18.75
CA LEU A 5 -15.36 23.04 -18.86
C LEU A 5 -14.79 22.69 -17.48
N LYS A 6 -14.72 23.66 -16.55
CA LYS A 6 -14.29 23.41 -15.17
C LYS A 6 -15.20 22.39 -14.47
N ARG A 7 -16.52 22.50 -14.65
CA ARG A 7 -17.49 21.56 -14.08
C ARG A 7 -17.31 20.16 -14.67
N TYR A 8 -17.17 20.06 -15.98
CA TYR A 8 -16.94 18.82 -16.72
C TYR A 8 -15.69 18.08 -16.21
N ILE A 9 -14.54 18.78 -16.16
CA ILE A 9 -13.27 18.23 -15.67
C ILE A 9 -13.34 17.83 -14.18
N LYS A 10 -14.11 18.58 -13.38
CA LYS A 10 -14.31 18.26 -11.96
C LYS A 10 -15.10 16.97 -11.78
N GLU A 11 -16.14 16.75 -12.58
CA GLU A 11 -16.95 15.53 -12.54
C GLU A 11 -16.13 14.31 -12.98
N ILE A 12 -15.34 14.44 -14.05
CA ILE A 12 -14.36 13.41 -14.48
C ILE A 12 -13.38 13.08 -13.36
N ASN A 13 -12.70 14.08 -12.79
CA ASN A 13 -11.72 13.86 -11.73
C ASN A 13 -12.30 13.26 -10.44
N LYS A 14 -13.58 13.50 -10.17
CA LYS A 14 -14.31 12.90 -9.04
C LYS A 14 -14.64 11.43 -9.32
N GLY A 15 -15.01 11.09 -10.55
CA GLY A 15 -15.34 9.74 -10.98
C GLY A 15 -14.13 8.81 -11.11
N LEU A 16 -13.02 9.30 -11.65
CA LEU A 16 -11.81 8.48 -11.87
C LEU A 16 -11.21 7.97 -10.55
N HIS A 17 -11.02 6.66 -10.42
CA HIS A 17 -10.33 6.07 -9.26
C HIS A 17 -8.81 5.95 -9.45
N LEU A 18 -8.15 6.94 -10.07
CA LEU A 18 -6.71 6.88 -10.36
C LEU A 18 -5.82 7.71 -9.40
N PRO A 19 -4.50 7.43 -9.33
CA PRO A 19 -3.57 8.26 -8.58
C PRO A 19 -3.55 9.71 -9.07
N HIS A 20 -3.31 10.67 -8.18
CA HIS A 20 -3.32 12.10 -8.52
C HIS A 20 -2.40 12.46 -9.70
N LYS A 21 -1.21 11.85 -9.78
CA LYS A 21 -0.28 12.05 -10.90
C LYS A 21 -0.87 11.61 -12.25
N MET A 22 -1.64 10.52 -12.27
CA MET A 22 -2.28 10.01 -13.49
C MET A 22 -3.49 10.87 -13.87
N LYS A 23 -4.34 11.20 -12.90
CA LYS A 23 -5.45 12.15 -13.09
C LYS A 23 -4.98 13.46 -13.70
N LYS A 24 -3.86 13.99 -13.20
CA LYS A 24 -3.27 15.23 -13.73
C LYS A 24 -2.86 15.08 -15.19
N ARG A 25 -2.20 13.97 -15.57
CA ARG A 25 -1.81 13.71 -16.97
C ARG A 25 -3.03 13.62 -17.89
N ILE A 26 -4.01 12.79 -17.54
CA ILE A 26 -5.27 12.63 -18.28
C ILE A 26 -5.97 13.98 -18.42
N THR A 27 -6.07 14.76 -17.34
CA THR A 27 -6.70 16.09 -17.38
C THR A 27 -5.93 17.05 -18.28
N THR A 28 -4.59 17.02 -18.27
CA THR A 28 -3.76 17.88 -19.13
C THR A 28 -3.90 17.50 -20.60
N GLU A 29 -3.89 16.20 -20.93
CA GLU A 29 -4.09 15.71 -22.30
C GLU A 29 -5.48 16.09 -22.82
N LEU A 30 -6.53 15.82 -22.03
CA LEU A 30 -7.91 16.16 -22.37
C LEU A 30 -8.10 17.68 -22.55
N LEU A 31 -7.50 18.50 -21.69
CA LEU A 31 -7.54 19.95 -21.84
C LEU A 31 -6.81 20.40 -23.10
N SER A 32 -5.66 19.81 -23.42
CA SER A 32 -4.91 20.13 -24.64
C SER A 32 -5.72 19.83 -25.90
N GLU A 33 -6.42 18.70 -25.93
CA GLU A 33 -7.28 18.31 -27.05
C GLU A 33 -8.48 19.25 -27.19
N ILE A 34 -9.17 19.56 -26.08
CA ILE A 34 -10.31 20.47 -26.08
C ILE A 34 -9.89 21.87 -26.53
N TYR A 35 -8.77 22.39 -26.01
CA TYR A 35 -8.29 23.71 -26.44
C TYR A 35 -7.82 23.72 -27.89
N GLY A 36 -7.18 22.64 -28.37
CA GLY A 36 -6.81 22.52 -29.79
C GLY A 36 -8.01 22.65 -30.73
N ARG A 37 -9.11 21.95 -30.43
CA ARG A 37 -10.34 22.02 -31.23
C ARG A 37 -11.04 23.38 -31.16
N ILE A 38 -10.96 24.05 -30.00
CA ILE A 38 -11.46 25.42 -29.85
C ILE A 38 -10.61 26.40 -30.67
N ASP A 39 -9.29 26.22 -30.69
CA ASP A 39 -8.37 27.03 -31.48
C ASP A 39 -8.59 26.82 -32.98
N ASP A 40 -9.02 25.63 -33.39
CA ASP A 40 -9.47 25.30 -34.76
C ASP A 40 -10.86 25.90 -35.12
N GLY A 41 -11.49 26.60 -34.18
CA GLY A 41 -12.75 27.32 -34.38
C GLY A 41 -14.01 26.56 -33.96
N GLU A 42 -13.90 25.38 -33.33
CA GLU A 42 -15.06 24.66 -32.82
C GLU A 42 -15.62 25.29 -31.53
N GLU A 43 -16.95 25.31 -31.40
CA GLU A 43 -17.57 25.75 -30.15
C GLU A 43 -17.40 24.69 -29.04
N LEU A 44 -17.10 25.16 -27.82
CA LEU A 44 -16.92 24.29 -26.65
C LEU A 44 -18.06 23.29 -26.42
N ASN A 45 -19.31 23.70 -26.63
CA ASN A 45 -20.46 22.80 -26.44
C ASN A 45 -20.49 21.67 -27.46
N SER A 46 -20.10 21.94 -28.71
CA SER A 46 -19.94 20.93 -29.75
C SER A 46 -18.82 19.95 -29.39
N VAL A 47 -17.67 20.48 -28.96
CA VAL A 47 -16.52 19.68 -28.53
C VAL A 47 -16.89 18.76 -27.35
N LEU A 48 -17.51 19.30 -26.29
CA LEU A 48 -17.94 18.50 -25.13
C LEU A 48 -18.99 17.44 -25.52
N THR A 49 -19.93 17.77 -26.40
CA THR A 49 -20.93 16.80 -26.89
C THR A 49 -20.28 15.68 -27.69
N SER A 50 -19.24 15.99 -28.47
CA SER A 50 -18.49 14.98 -29.24
C SER A 50 -17.62 14.07 -28.38
N ILE A 51 -17.15 14.56 -27.24
CA ILE A 51 -16.39 13.78 -26.24
C ILE A 51 -17.34 12.89 -25.42
N GLY A 52 -18.60 13.30 -25.28
CA GLY A 52 -19.63 12.54 -24.56
C GLY A 52 -19.81 13.01 -23.12
N THR A 53 -20.47 12.17 -22.32
CA THR A 53 -20.76 12.52 -20.92
C THR A 53 -19.54 12.30 -20.02
N PRO A 54 -19.42 13.04 -18.90
CA PRO A 54 -18.36 12.80 -17.92
C PRO A 54 -18.32 11.36 -17.41
N GLN A 55 -19.48 10.69 -17.29
CA GLN A 55 -19.55 9.31 -16.82
C GLN A 55 -19.02 8.33 -17.86
N GLU A 56 -19.44 8.47 -19.12
CA GLU A 56 -19.01 7.62 -20.23
C GLU A 56 -17.49 7.71 -20.44
N LEU A 57 -16.94 8.93 -20.39
CA LEU A 57 -15.50 9.13 -20.48
C LEU A 57 -14.76 8.49 -19.28
N VAL A 58 -15.34 8.57 -18.07
CA VAL A 58 -14.76 7.92 -16.89
C VAL A 58 -14.75 6.40 -17.04
N GLU A 59 -15.83 5.80 -17.54
CA GLU A 59 -15.90 4.35 -17.78
C GLU A 59 -14.88 3.89 -18.82
N GLU A 60 -14.74 4.63 -19.93
CA GLU A 60 -13.76 4.34 -20.96
C GLU A 60 -12.32 4.48 -20.44
N LEU A 61 -12.04 5.56 -19.72
CA LEU A 61 -10.73 5.79 -19.10
C LEU A 61 -10.44 4.72 -18.04
N GLU A 62 -11.41 4.35 -17.20
CA GLU A 62 -11.20 3.30 -16.20
C GLU A 62 -10.91 1.94 -16.86
N ALA A 63 -11.60 1.59 -17.96
CA ALA A 63 -11.30 0.38 -18.73
C ALA A 63 -9.89 0.42 -19.35
N ASN A 64 -9.49 1.55 -19.90
CA ASN A 64 -8.17 1.71 -20.52
C ASN A 64 -7.02 1.71 -19.50
N TYR A 65 -7.24 2.29 -18.32
CA TYR A 65 -6.24 2.40 -17.26
C TYR A 65 -6.37 1.32 -16.17
N GLU A 66 -7.29 0.36 -16.29
CA GLU A 66 -7.55 -0.70 -15.29
C GLU A 66 -6.25 -1.45 -14.95
N HIS A 67 -5.48 -1.80 -15.98
CA HIS A 67 -4.21 -2.48 -15.80
C HIS A 67 -3.21 -1.67 -14.99
N GLU A 68 -3.10 -0.37 -15.25
CA GLU A 68 -2.14 0.53 -14.61
C GLU A 68 -2.57 0.88 -13.18
N TYR A 69 -3.86 1.05 -12.94
CA TYR A 69 -4.46 1.19 -11.61
C TYR A 69 -4.16 -0.03 -10.73
N VAL A 70 -4.39 -1.24 -11.26
CA VAL A 70 -4.14 -2.49 -10.53
C VAL A 70 -2.64 -2.68 -10.25
N GLN A 71 -1.77 -2.32 -11.20
CA GLN A 71 -0.31 -2.34 -11.00
C GLN A 71 0.12 -1.38 -9.87
N PHE A 72 -0.38 -0.15 -9.88
CA PHE A 72 -0.09 0.85 -8.85
C PHE A 72 -0.51 0.36 -7.46
N LYS A 73 -1.74 -0.15 -7.33
CA LYS A 73 -2.28 -0.67 -6.07
C LYS A 73 -1.44 -1.86 -5.57
N LYS A 74 -1.01 -2.74 -6.47
CA LYS A 74 -0.13 -3.89 -6.17
C LYS A 74 1.24 -3.46 -5.63
N GLY A 75 1.87 -2.44 -6.22
CA GLY A 75 3.18 -1.94 -5.80
C GLY A 75 3.17 -1.34 -4.39
N ASN A 76 2.16 -0.52 -4.07
CA ASN A 76 2.03 0.08 -2.74
C ASN A 76 1.72 -0.96 -1.65
N ILE A 77 0.88 -1.96 -1.95
CA ILE A 77 0.59 -3.03 -1.00
C ILE A 77 1.83 -3.88 -0.75
N LEU A 78 2.63 -4.19 -1.78
CA LEU A 78 3.88 -4.95 -1.63
C LEU A 78 4.89 -4.24 -0.73
N LYS A 79 5.12 -2.94 -0.94
CA LYS A 79 6.02 -2.14 -0.10
C LYS A 79 5.57 -2.16 1.37
N LEU A 80 4.28 -1.96 1.61
CA LEU A 80 3.73 -1.98 2.96
C LEU A 80 3.89 -3.35 3.63
N THR A 81 3.72 -4.45 2.89
CA THR A 81 3.95 -5.80 3.41
C THR A 81 5.40 -6.03 3.76
N ILE A 82 6.36 -5.54 2.97
CA ILE A 82 7.79 -5.61 3.29
C ILE A 82 8.08 -4.86 4.60
N TYR A 83 7.59 -3.62 4.74
CA TYR A 83 7.74 -2.87 6.00
C TYR A 83 7.12 -3.60 7.20
N SER A 84 5.97 -4.23 7.02
CA SER A 84 5.28 -4.99 8.06
C SER A 84 6.08 -6.22 8.53
N ILE A 85 6.75 -6.92 7.60
CA ILE A 85 7.61 -8.07 7.92
C ILE A 85 8.85 -7.61 8.67
N ILE A 86 9.49 -6.52 8.22
CA ILE A 86 10.67 -5.95 8.89
C ILE A 86 10.31 -5.50 10.31
N ALA A 87 9.19 -4.80 10.49
CA ALA A 87 8.73 -4.36 11.80
C ALA A 87 8.47 -5.53 12.75
N PHE A 88 7.86 -6.62 12.25
CA PHE A 88 7.64 -7.85 13.03
C PHE A 88 8.95 -8.54 13.41
N GLY A 89 9.93 -8.59 12.50
CA GLY A 89 11.25 -9.15 12.78
C GLY A 89 11.99 -8.37 13.88
N ILE A 90 11.94 -7.04 13.82
CA ILE A 90 12.54 -6.17 14.84
C ILE A 90 11.85 -6.37 16.20
N SER A 91 10.52 -6.43 16.23
CA SER A 91 9.79 -6.64 17.49
C SER A 91 10.08 -8.02 18.10
N ALA A 92 10.20 -9.06 17.28
CA ALA A 92 10.58 -10.40 17.73
C ALA A 92 12.00 -10.42 18.34
N LEU A 93 12.95 -9.69 17.73
CA LEU A 93 14.32 -9.59 18.21
C LEU A 93 14.39 -8.88 19.58
N ILE A 94 13.58 -7.84 19.80
CA ILE A 94 13.49 -7.11 21.07
C ILE A 94 12.91 -8.03 22.18
N ILE A 95 11.89 -8.83 21.86
CA ILE A 95 11.33 -9.78 22.81
C ILE A 95 12.35 -10.87 23.14
N TYR A 96 13.04 -11.40 22.14
CA TYR A 96 14.09 -12.39 22.33
C TYR A 96 15.23 -11.85 23.22
N SER A 97 15.72 -10.64 22.95
CA SER A 97 16.79 -10.04 23.76
C SER A 97 16.34 -9.80 25.20
N ALA A 98 15.08 -9.37 25.43
CA ALA A 98 14.51 -9.26 26.77
C ALA A 98 14.49 -10.61 27.51
N ILE A 99 14.08 -11.70 26.83
CA ILE A 99 14.07 -13.05 27.42
C ILE A 99 15.48 -13.49 27.81
N VAL A 100 16.48 -13.28 26.94
CA VAL A 100 17.89 -13.63 27.22
C VAL A 100 18.43 -12.88 28.43
N ILE A 101 18.07 -11.61 28.62
CA ILE A 101 18.49 -10.81 29.78
C ILE A 101 17.83 -11.31 31.07
N ILE A 102 16.57 -11.74 31.03
CA ILE A 102 15.81 -12.18 32.22
C ILE A 102 16.16 -13.61 32.63
N TYR A 103 16.47 -14.48 31.66
CA TYR A 103 16.81 -15.89 31.88
C TYR A 103 18.19 -16.23 31.30
N PRO A 104 19.30 -15.74 31.89
CA PRO A 104 20.65 -16.07 31.42
C PRO A 104 20.97 -17.58 31.50
N GLN A 105 20.18 -18.32 32.28
CA GLN A 105 20.30 -19.77 32.51
C GLN A 105 19.88 -20.61 31.29
N PHE A 106 19.23 -20.00 30.30
CA PHE A 106 18.71 -20.69 29.12
C PHE A 106 19.71 -20.83 27.97
N ILE A 107 20.86 -20.14 28.01
CA ILE A 107 21.87 -20.15 26.93
C ILE A 107 23.23 -20.70 27.37
N LEU A 108 23.60 -20.54 28.63
CA LEU A 108 24.84 -21.10 29.15
C LEU A 108 24.49 -22.21 30.16
N PRO A 109 24.62 -23.50 29.81
CA PRO A 109 24.69 -24.51 30.85
C PRO A 109 25.84 -24.10 31.76
N THR A 110 25.56 -24.09 33.05
CA THR A 110 26.43 -23.78 34.18
C THR A 110 27.88 -24.21 33.96
N ILE A 111 28.72 -23.34 33.40
CA ILE A 111 30.18 -23.48 33.36
C ILE A 111 30.79 -22.19 33.91
N ILE A 112 30.60 -21.94 35.21
CA ILE A 112 31.59 -21.19 35.99
C ILE A 112 31.68 -21.91 37.34
N GLY A 113 32.60 -22.87 37.39
CA GLY A 113 33.07 -23.46 38.63
C GLY A 113 33.79 -22.41 39.47
N GLY A 114 33.44 -22.38 40.75
CA GLY A 114 34.34 -22.14 41.88
C GLY A 114 35.28 -20.94 41.82
N ALA A 115 34.83 -19.81 42.36
CA ALA A 115 35.65 -18.99 43.24
C ALA A 115 34.74 -18.04 44.03
N ASN A 116 34.92 -18.01 45.35
CA ASN A 116 34.27 -17.09 46.28
C ASN A 116 34.58 -15.63 45.92
N GLY A 117 33.76 -15.03 45.07
CA GLY A 117 33.90 -13.63 44.67
C GLY A 117 32.54 -13.05 44.28
N SER A 118 32.02 -12.21 45.16
CA SER A 118 30.79 -11.43 44.97
C SER A 118 30.89 -10.49 43.77
N THR A 119 30.61 -11.00 42.58
CA THR A 119 30.19 -10.18 41.42
C THR A 119 28.81 -10.64 40.96
N ALA A 120 27.85 -10.58 41.89
CA ALA A 120 26.45 -10.59 41.51
C ALA A 120 26.18 -9.31 40.70
N VAL A 121 26.16 -9.44 39.38
CA VAL A 121 25.62 -8.40 38.50
C VAL A 121 24.13 -8.32 38.82
N PHE A 122 23.75 -7.36 39.68
CA PHE A 122 22.36 -7.16 40.05
C PHE A 122 21.62 -6.53 38.86
N ILE A 123 20.73 -7.30 38.26
CA ILE A 123 19.77 -6.81 37.28
C ILE A 123 18.76 -5.94 38.05
N ALA A 124 18.93 -4.62 38.01
CA ALA A 124 18.08 -3.67 38.72
C ALA A 124 16.63 -3.62 38.20
N TYR A 125 16.39 -4.16 37.00
CA TYR A 125 15.07 -4.18 36.37
C TYR A 125 14.68 -5.60 35.95
N LYS A 126 13.80 -6.21 36.74
CA LYS A 126 13.27 -7.56 36.48
C LYS A 126 11.89 -7.40 35.86
N TRP A 127 11.79 -7.61 34.55
CA TRP A 127 10.50 -7.64 33.87
C TRP A 127 9.59 -8.70 34.50
N SER A 128 8.37 -8.31 34.80
CA SER A 128 7.33 -9.19 35.35
C SER A 128 6.87 -10.19 34.30
N ALA A 129 6.50 -11.41 34.71
CA ALA A 129 5.88 -12.39 33.82
C ALA A 129 4.67 -11.81 33.07
N LYS A 130 3.95 -10.86 33.69
CA LYS A 130 2.82 -10.16 33.07
C LYS A 130 3.24 -9.27 31.90
N GLU A 131 4.41 -8.65 31.97
CA GLU A 131 4.93 -7.77 30.91
C GLU A 131 5.42 -8.60 29.71
N LEU A 132 6.01 -9.77 29.97
CA LEU A 132 6.38 -10.73 28.93
C LEU A 132 5.15 -11.30 28.21
N ILE A 133 4.12 -11.70 28.97
CA ILE A 133 2.84 -12.16 28.41
C ILE A 133 2.18 -11.04 27.59
N GLY A 134 2.22 -9.79 28.08
CA GLY A 134 1.74 -8.62 27.33
C GLY A 134 2.48 -8.43 26.00
N GLY A 135 3.81 -8.55 26.02
CA GLY A 135 4.64 -8.50 24.81
C GLY A 135 4.29 -9.59 23.79
N LEU A 136 4.07 -10.82 24.26
CA LEU A 136 3.66 -11.94 23.39
C LEU A 136 2.28 -11.72 22.77
N ILE A 137 1.32 -11.19 23.52
CA ILE A 137 -0.03 -10.87 22.99
C ILE A 137 0.07 -9.80 21.90
N ILE A 138 0.85 -8.74 22.13
CA ILE A 138 1.08 -7.68 21.13
C ILE A 138 1.73 -8.28 19.88
N GLN A 139 2.71 -9.16 20.04
CA GLN A 139 3.38 -9.86 18.94
C GLN A 139 2.40 -10.71 18.11
N ILE A 140 1.48 -11.44 18.75
CA ILE A 140 0.45 -12.24 18.08
C ILE A 140 -0.52 -11.35 17.30
N ILE A 141 -0.95 -10.21 17.87
CA ILE A 141 -1.82 -9.25 17.17
C ILE A 141 -1.14 -8.72 15.90
N ILE A 142 0.15 -8.36 15.99
CA ILE A 142 0.93 -7.91 14.83
C ILE A 142 1.03 -9.04 13.79
N LEU A 143 1.28 -10.29 14.22
CA LEU A 143 1.36 -11.44 13.31
C LEU A 143 0.04 -11.67 12.55
N ILE A 144 -1.10 -11.64 13.24
CA ILE A 144 -2.43 -11.79 12.63
C ILE A 144 -2.66 -10.68 11.60
N PHE A 145 -2.27 -9.45 11.93
CA PHE A 145 -2.37 -8.32 11.01
C PHE A 145 -1.51 -8.55 9.76
N VAL A 146 -0.26 -8.97 9.91
CA VAL A 146 0.65 -9.28 8.79
C VAL A 146 0.06 -10.38 7.89
N LEU A 147 -0.40 -11.49 8.47
CA LEU A 147 -1.00 -12.60 7.75
C LEU A 147 -2.24 -12.17 6.96
N SER A 148 -3.12 -11.36 7.56
CA SER A 148 -4.29 -10.78 6.88
C SER A 148 -3.90 -9.97 5.64
N ARG A 149 -2.79 -9.20 5.70
CA ARG A 149 -2.28 -8.45 4.55
C ARG A 149 -1.73 -9.38 3.46
N ILE A 150 -1.01 -10.44 3.83
CA ILE A 150 -0.47 -11.43 2.88
C ILE A 150 -1.60 -12.13 2.12
N VAL A 151 -2.64 -12.60 2.82
CA VAL A 151 -3.81 -13.25 2.20
C VAL A 151 -4.46 -12.32 1.18
N ARG A 152 -4.62 -11.02 1.51
CA ARG A 152 -5.20 -10.02 0.61
C ARG A 152 -4.36 -9.76 -0.65
N ILE A 153 -3.04 -9.91 -0.58
CA ILE A 153 -2.18 -9.85 -1.78
C ILE A 153 -2.37 -11.08 -2.65
N PHE A 154 -2.39 -12.27 -2.03
CA PHE A 154 -2.55 -13.53 -2.76
C PHE A 154 -3.90 -13.61 -3.50
N THR A 155 -4.98 -13.11 -2.92
CA THR A 155 -6.29 -13.04 -3.60
C THR A 155 -6.25 -12.10 -4.81
N LEU A 156 -5.60 -10.93 -4.70
CA LEU A 156 -5.39 -10.02 -5.84
C LEU A 156 -4.53 -10.62 -6.95
N LEU A 157 -3.57 -11.49 -6.61
CA LEU A 157 -2.73 -12.19 -7.58
C LEU A 157 -3.48 -13.33 -8.28
N LYS A 158 -4.31 -14.08 -7.55
CA LYS A 158 -5.03 -15.25 -8.08
C LYS A 158 -6.12 -14.86 -9.10
N ASN A 159 -6.76 -13.71 -8.93
CA ASN A 159 -7.79 -13.21 -9.87
C ASN A 159 -7.27 -12.86 -11.27
N LYS A 160 -5.95 -12.90 -11.54
CA LYS A 160 -5.38 -12.57 -12.86
C LYS A 160 -5.20 -13.75 -13.82
N LYS A 161 -5.47 -14.99 -13.43
CA LYS A 161 -5.30 -16.14 -14.36
C LYS A 161 -6.38 -16.23 -15.46
N GLY A 162 -7.38 -15.36 -15.46
CA GLY A 162 -8.55 -15.46 -16.36
C GLY A 162 -8.70 -14.39 -17.45
N VAL A 163 -7.83 -13.39 -17.57
CA VAL A 163 -8.04 -12.30 -18.56
C VAL A 163 -7.19 -12.55 -19.82
N PRO A 164 -7.78 -12.97 -20.95
CA PRO A 164 -7.04 -13.15 -22.19
C PRO A 164 -6.53 -11.79 -22.68
N ARG A 165 -5.24 -11.74 -22.99
CA ARG A 165 -4.51 -10.58 -23.51
C ARG A 165 -5.03 -10.23 -24.91
N LYS A 166 -6.15 -9.51 -25.00
CA LYS A 166 -6.66 -9.02 -26.29
C LYS A 166 -5.71 -7.93 -26.79
N ARG A 167 -5.04 -8.22 -27.91
CA ARG A 167 -4.05 -7.35 -28.57
C ARG A 167 -4.61 -5.94 -28.76
N ARG A 168 -3.80 -4.94 -28.36
CA ARG A 168 -3.94 -3.53 -28.73
C ARG A 168 -4.17 -3.41 -30.24
N LYS A 169 -5.26 -2.79 -30.66
CA LYS A 169 -5.28 -2.03 -31.91
C LYS A 169 -5.19 -0.56 -31.49
N MET A 170 -4.06 0.05 -31.82
CA MET A 170 -3.91 1.50 -31.80
C MET A 170 -4.72 2.03 -32.99
N LEU A 171 -5.63 2.95 -32.70
CA LEU A 171 -6.07 3.98 -33.64
C LEU A 171 -5.36 5.27 -33.21
#